data_AF-A0A7L4ES84-F1
#
_entry.id   AF-A0A7L4ES84-F1
#
_cell.length_a   1.000
_cell.length_b   1.000
_cell.length_c   1.000
_cell.angle_alpha   90.00
_cell.angle_beta   90.00
_cell.angle_gamma   90.00
#
_symmetry.space_group_name_H-M   'P 1'
#
loop_
_entity.id
_entity.type
_entity.pdbx_description
1 polymer ?
#
loop_
_entity_poly.entity_id
_entity_poly.type
_entity_poly.pdbx_seq_one_letter_code
_entity_poly.pdbx_strand_id
1 'polypeptide(L)'
;VQERCDYDLVTPLALLFYSAVLYAPHFPPGSELLLKAASVYHSFLTWPVPYCDTFRELLTFISNELKAPGITFQRLVRTEQGLPVKNYQSSTVTVLLLNRSEVQSEFLSIAQRLSSSEPPQRSTLVLLLQHLYQANFGTRCDLDRLQHLLKSKPLEELSELYASAADAQEAAVASSDPELARERLQTALRDIAGAASLPAIAGEAQPRKLQPIPLPPARCYTYSWDQDNFGEWPWLSSRP
;
A
#
# COMPACT_ATOMS: atom_id res chain seq x y z
N VAL A 1 -10.82 31.80 -19.22
CA VAL A 1 -11.22 30.63 -18.38
C VAL A 1 -10.16 30.31 -17.33
N GLN A 2 -8.87 30.51 -17.61
CA GLN A 2 -7.77 30.22 -16.68
C GLN A 2 -7.63 31.21 -15.50
N GLU A 3 -8.08 32.46 -15.64
CA GLU A 3 -7.98 33.51 -14.60
C GLU A 3 -9.08 33.48 -13.52
N ARG A 4 -10.09 32.59 -13.62
CA ARG A 4 -11.25 32.56 -12.71
C ARG A 4 -11.49 31.22 -12.02
N CYS A 5 -10.66 30.22 -12.29
CA CYS A 5 -10.81 28.90 -11.69
C CYS A 5 -9.69 28.69 -10.67
N ASP A 6 -10.05 28.57 -9.40
CA ASP A 6 -9.14 28.15 -8.32
C ASP A 6 -8.73 26.69 -8.51
N TYR A 7 -7.86 26.46 -9.49
CA TYR A 7 -7.25 25.15 -9.74
C TYR A 7 -6.35 24.69 -8.58
N ASP A 8 -5.88 25.65 -7.77
CA ASP A 8 -4.93 25.45 -6.68
C ASP A 8 -5.45 24.49 -5.60
N LEU A 9 -6.76 24.41 -5.39
CA LEU A 9 -7.35 23.55 -4.36
C LEU A 9 -7.62 22.12 -4.85
N VAL A 10 -7.65 21.88 -6.15
CA VAL A 10 -8.07 20.59 -6.70
C VAL A 10 -7.00 19.52 -6.46
N THR A 11 -5.72 19.87 -6.65
CA THR A 11 -4.60 18.95 -6.39
C THR A 11 -4.51 18.56 -4.91
N PRO A 12 -4.52 19.49 -3.93
CA PRO A 12 -4.57 19.15 -2.51
C PRO A 12 -5.77 18.26 -2.14
N LEU A 13 -6.94 18.50 -2.71
CA LEU A 13 -8.13 17.67 -2.46
C LEU A 13 -8.00 16.25 -3.04
N ALA A 14 -7.42 16.11 -4.23
CA ALA A 14 -7.12 14.82 -4.83
C ALA A 14 -6.10 14.02 -3.99
N LEU A 15 -5.06 14.69 -3.48
CA LEU A 15 -4.07 14.09 -2.57
C LEU A 15 -4.69 13.69 -1.24
N LEU A 16 -5.55 14.54 -0.67
CA LEU A 16 -6.28 14.23 0.55
C LEU A 16 -7.16 13.00 0.36
N PHE A 17 -7.93 12.93 -0.75
CA PHE A 17 -8.73 11.75 -1.08
C PHE A 17 -7.87 10.50 -1.23
N TYR A 18 -6.77 10.58 -1.99
CA TYR A 18 -5.85 9.46 -2.16
C TYR A 18 -5.34 8.95 -0.80
N SER A 19 -4.88 9.86 0.07
CA SER A 19 -4.40 9.50 1.41
C SER A 19 -5.51 8.89 2.27
N ALA A 20 -6.72 9.46 2.25
CA ALA A 20 -7.85 8.97 3.03
C ALA A 20 -8.25 7.55 2.61
N VAL A 21 -8.24 7.26 1.30
CA VAL A 21 -8.51 5.91 0.78
C VAL A 21 -7.37 4.95 1.13
N LEU A 22 -6.11 5.39 1.03
CA LEU A 22 -4.93 4.59 1.36
C LEU A 22 -4.92 4.13 2.83
N TYR A 23 -5.37 4.99 3.75
CA TYR A 23 -5.46 4.69 5.18
C TYR A 23 -6.81 4.08 5.61
N ALA A 24 -7.76 3.94 4.69
CA ALA A 24 -9.06 3.37 5.02
C ALA A 24 -8.91 1.87 5.34
N PRO A 25 -9.29 1.42 6.54
CA PRO A 25 -9.05 0.03 6.94
C PRO A 25 -9.93 -0.98 6.19
N HIS A 26 -11.10 -0.57 5.70
CA HIS A 26 -12.02 -1.40 4.94
C HIS A 26 -13.09 -0.54 4.25
N PHE A 27 -13.41 -0.86 2.99
CA PHE A 27 -14.60 -0.34 2.31
C PHE A 27 -15.70 -1.40 2.30
N PRO A 28 -16.89 -1.11 2.88
CA PRO A 28 -18.01 -2.03 2.82
C PRO A 28 -18.37 -2.39 1.36
N PRO A 29 -18.76 -3.64 1.07
CA PRO A 29 -19.04 -4.09 -0.30
C PRO A 29 -20.19 -3.33 -0.99
N GLY A 30 -21.10 -2.71 -0.23
CA GLY A 30 -22.16 -1.84 -0.77
C GLY A 30 -21.83 -0.34 -0.75
N SER A 31 -20.59 0.05 -0.47
CA SER A 31 -20.19 1.46 -0.43
C SER A 31 -20.05 2.04 -1.83
N GLU A 32 -20.85 3.07 -2.13
CA GLU A 32 -20.74 3.83 -3.39
C GLU A 32 -19.66 4.92 -3.36
N LEU A 33 -18.90 5.08 -2.27
CA LEU A 33 -17.97 6.19 -2.09
C LEU A 33 -16.97 6.28 -3.24
N LEU A 34 -16.31 5.16 -3.56
CA LEU A 34 -15.31 5.09 -4.62
C LEU A 34 -15.94 5.28 -6.02
N LEU A 35 -17.16 4.77 -6.24
CA LEU A 35 -17.88 4.96 -7.50
C LEU A 35 -18.27 6.44 -7.72
N LYS A 36 -18.75 7.10 -6.67
CA LYS A 36 -19.07 8.54 -6.69
C LYS A 36 -17.81 9.37 -6.91
N ALA A 37 -16.71 9.04 -6.22
CA ALA A 37 -15.44 9.70 -6.43
C ALA A 37 -14.95 9.53 -7.87
N ALA A 38 -15.01 8.31 -8.44
CA ALA A 38 -14.65 8.08 -9.83
C ALA A 38 -15.50 8.91 -10.80
N SER A 39 -16.81 9.00 -10.59
CA SER A 39 -17.70 9.83 -11.41
C SER A 39 -17.31 11.31 -11.37
N VAL A 40 -16.99 11.85 -10.17
CA VAL A 40 -16.51 13.23 -10.02
C VAL A 40 -15.18 13.41 -10.74
N TYR A 41 -14.19 12.54 -10.49
CA TYR A 41 -12.86 12.69 -11.07
C TYR A 41 -12.82 12.51 -12.59
N HIS A 42 -13.75 11.74 -13.16
CA HIS A 42 -13.89 11.59 -14.60
C HIS A 42 -14.20 12.93 -15.30
N SER A 43 -14.90 13.85 -14.64
CA SER A 43 -15.20 15.17 -15.22
C SER A 43 -13.94 16.01 -15.48
N PHE A 44 -12.88 15.79 -14.69
CA PHE A 44 -11.61 16.51 -14.81
C PHE A 44 -10.67 15.95 -15.89
N LEU A 45 -11.01 14.85 -16.57
CA LEU A 45 -10.22 14.35 -17.71
C LEU A 45 -10.22 15.30 -18.91
N THR A 46 -11.17 16.24 -18.95
CA THR A 46 -11.27 17.26 -19.99
C THR A 46 -10.36 18.48 -19.73
N TRP A 47 -9.70 18.54 -18.58
CA TRP A 47 -8.83 19.65 -18.19
C TRP A 47 -7.46 19.57 -18.90
N PRO A 48 -6.74 20.69 -19.01
CA PRO A 48 -5.41 20.68 -19.62
C PRO A 48 -4.39 19.88 -18.80
N VAL A 49 -3.31 19.46 -19.44
CA VAL A 49 -2.12 18.88 -18.80
C VAL A 49 -1.53 19.90 -17.82
N PRO A 50 -1.06 19.49 -16.62
CA PRO A 50 -0.92 18.11 -16.14
C PRO A 50 -2.14 17.52 -15.42
N TYR A 51 -3.21 18.31 -15.23
CA TYR A 51 -4.33 17.93 -14.39
C TYR A 51 -5.04 16.65 -14.86
N CYS A 52 -5.30 16.53 -16.17
CA CYS A 52 -5.96 15.33 -16.72
C CYS A 52 -5.17 14.04 -16.45
N ASP A 53 -3.84 14.11 -16.42
CA ASP A 53 -2.98 12.95 -16.19
C ASP A 53 -3.04 12.53 -14.72
N THR A 54 -2.99 13.48 -13.79
CA THR A 54 -3.21 13.22 -12.36
C THR A 54 -4.57 12.55 -12.10
N PHE A 55 -5.64 13.02 -12.75
CA PHE A 55 -6.96 12.38 -12.58
C PHE A 55 -7.07 11.02 -13.26
N ARG A 56 -6.35 10.79 -14.36
CA ARG A 56 -6.26 9.45 -14.99
C ARG A 56 -5.58 8.45 -14.06
N GLU A 57 -4.51 8.87 -13.40
CA GLU A 57 -3.84 8.06 -12.36
C GLU A 57 -4.78 7.80 -11.18
N LEU A 58 -5.50 8.82 -10.71
CA LEU A 58 -6.45 8.68 -9.61
C LEU A 58 -7.63 7.75 -9.95
N LEU A 59 -8.14 7.79 -11.18
CA LEU A 59 -9.16 6.87 -11.66
C LEU A 59 -8.63 5.43 -11.76
N THR A 60 -7.38 5.26 -12.17
CA THR A 60 -6.70 3.95 -12.17
C THR A 60 -6.54 3.42 -10.75
N PHE A 61 -6.15 4.28 -9.81
CA PHE A 61 -6.10 3.99 -8.38
C PHE A 61 -7.47 3.51 -7.86
N ILE A 62 -8.54 4.28 -8.12
CA ILE A 62 -9.90 3.92 -7.68
C ILE A 62 -10.35 2.59 -8.30
N SER A 63 -10.10 2.38 -9.59
CA SER A 63 -10.43 1.14 -10.30
C SER A 63 -9.75 -0.07 -9.67
N ASN A 64 -8.47 0.07 -9.29
CA ASN A 64 -7.72 -0.99 -8.61
C ASN A 64 -8.28 -1.28 -7.22
N GLU A 65 -8.62 -0.26 -6.42
CA GLU A 65 -9.20 -0.42 -5.08
C GLU A 65 -10.61 -1.03 -5.09
N LEU A 66 -11.39 -0.78 -6.15
CA LEU A 66 -12.68 -1.43 -6.35
C LEU A 66 -12.51 -2.94 -6.57
N LYS A 67 -11.56 -3.34 -7.42
CA LYS A 67 -11.26 -4.75 -7.75
C LYS A 67 -10.58 -5.50 -6.61
N ALA A 68 -9.58 -4.87 -5.98
CA ALA A 68 -8.72 -5.47 -4.97
C ALA A 68 -8.49 -4.50 -3.80
N PRO A 69 -9.36 -4.50 -2.78
CA PRO A 69 -9.24 -3.63 -1.62
C PRO A 69 -7.84 -3.67 -0.99
N GLY A 70 -7.27 -2.49 -0.77
CA GLY A 70 -5.98 -2.30 -0.14
C GLY A 70 -4.77 -2.56 -1.05
N ILE A 71 -4.96 -2.83 -2.35
CA ILE A 71 -3.85 -3.14 -3.26
C ILE A 71 -2.84 -1.99 -3.38
N THR A 72 -3.28 -0.74 -3.27
CA THR A 72 -2.37 0.39 -3.35
C THR A 72 -1.43 0.44 -2.16
N PHE A 73 -1.97 0.24 -0.95
CA PHE A 73 -1.16 0.11 0.26
C PHE A 73 -0.15 -1.04 0.12
N GLN A 74 -0.61 -2.20 -0.36
CA GLN A 74 0.24 -3.39 -0.52
C GLN A 74 1.38 -3.14 -1.50
N ARG A 75 1.08 -2.55 -2.66
CA ARG A 75 2.08 -2.18 -3.67
C ARG A 75 3.08 -1.17 -3.11
N LEU A 76 2.61 -0.09 -2.47
CA LEU A 76 3.46 0.95 -1.90
C LEU A 76 4.45 0.39 -0.87
N VAL A 77 3.95 -0.32 0.13
CA VAL A 77 4.81 -0.90 1.17
C VAL A 77 5.74 -1.94 0.55
N ARG A 78 5.26 -2.78 -0.36
CA ARG A 78 6.12 -3.75 -1.04
C ARG A 78 7.28 -3.09 -1.79
N THR A 79 7.01 -2.03 -2.55
CA THR A 79 8.04 -1.33 -3.34
C THR A 79 9.04 -0.61 -2.45
N GLU A 80 8.59 0.06 -1.39
CA GLU A 80 9.45 0.78 -0.45
C GLU A 80 10.29 -0.14 0.44
N GLN A 81 9.77 -1.33 0.76
CA GLN A 81 10.48 -2.31 1.60
C GLN A 81 11.31 -3.30 0.78
N GLY A 82 11.21 -3.25 -0.55
CA GLY A 82 11.94 -4.15 -1.45
C GLY A 82 11.54 -5.62 -1.29
N LEU A 83 10.27 -5.91 -0.95
CA LEU A 83 9.81 -7.28 -0.78
C LEU A 83 9.65 -7.97 -2.15
N PRO A 84 10.37 -9.08 -2.42
CA PRO A 84 10.29 -9.76 -3.70
C PRO A 84 8.96 -10.51 -3.84
N VAL A 85 8.31 -10.37 -4.99
CA VAL A 85 7.14 -11.18 -5.40
C VAL A 85 7.40 -11.75 -6.78
N LYS A 86 6.96 -12.99 -7.02
CA LYS A 86 7.34 -13.83 -8.18
C LYS A 86 7.17 -13.14 -9.54
N ASN A 87 6.14 -12.29 -9.68
CA ASN A 87 5.74 -11.72 -10.97
C ASN A 87 5.85 -10.19 -11.05
N TYR A 88 6.19 -9.51 -9.95
CA TYR A 88 6.19 -8.05 -9.86
C TYR A 88 7.43 -7.57 -9.11
N GLN A 89 8.42 -7.11 -9.87
CA GLN A 89 9.65 -6.54 -9.34
C GLN A 89 9.65 -5.03 -9.60
N SER A 90 9.10 -4.29 -8.66
CA SER A 90 9.27 -2.84 -8.60
C SER A 90 9.83 -2.52 -7.22
N SER A 91 10.86 -1.68 -7.18
CA SER A 91 11.47 -1.19 -5.96
C SER A 91 11.55 0.32 -5.99
N THR A 92 11.19 0.93 -4.86
CA THR A 92 11.29 2.37 -4.64
C THR A 92 12.31 2.58 -3.54
N VAL A 93 13.32 3.40 -3.82
CA VAL A 93 14.37 3.73 -2.86
C VAL A 93 14.21 5.19 -2.50
N THR A 94 14.07 5.47 -1.20
CA THR A 94 14.06 6.86 -0.70
C THR A 94 15.48 7.25 -0.31
N VAL A 95 15.97 8.36 -0.84
CA VAL A 95 17.30 8.90 -0.50
C VAL A 95 17.15 10.27 0.14
N LEU A 96 17.68 10.42 1.35
CA LEU A 96 17.81 11.67 2.06
C LEU A 96 19.18 12.27 1.75
N LEU A 97 19.20 13.32 0.95
CA LEU A 97 20.40 14.09 0.67
C LEU A 97 20.46 15.26 1.66
N LEU A 98 21.43 15.22 2.58
CA LEU A 98 21.52 16.17 3.68
C LEU A 98 22.87 16.89 3.67
N ASN A 99 22.84 18.22 3.84
CA ASN A 99 24.04 18.97 4.18
C ASN A 99 24.21 18.95 5.70
N ARG A 100 25.30 18.32 6.18
CA ARG A 100 25.55 18.17 7.62
C ARG A 100 25.77 19.51 8.34
N SER A 101 26.13 20.57 7.61
CA SER A 101 26.36 21.90 8.17
C SER A 101 25.07 22.72 8.34
N GLU A 102 23.99 22.38 7.63
CA GLU A 102 22.73 23.12 7.63
C GLU A 102 21.62 22.45 8.47
N VAL A 103 21.83 21.19 8.85
CA VAL A 103 20.81 20.36 9.50
C VAL A 103 21.19 20.06 10.94
N GLN A 104 20.22 20.20 11.85
CA GLN A 104 20.40 19.93 13.28
C GLN A 104 20.82 18.47 13.56
N SER A 105 21.64 18.26 14.60
CA SER A 105 22.18 16.95 14.99
C SER A 105 21.10 15.91 15.27
N GLU A 106 19.97 16.34 15.84
CA GLU A 106 18.84 15.48 16.19
C GLU A 106 18.23 14.88 14.92
N PHE A 107 18.01 15.71 13.89
CA PHE A 107 17.48 15.24 12.61
C PHE A 107 18.46 14.29 11.91
N LEU A 108 19.75 14.61 11.91
CA LEU A 108 20.78 13.71 11.36
C LEU A 108 20.78 12.34 12.06
N SER A 109 20.60 12.32 13.38
CA SER A 109 20.50 11.07 14.15
C SER A 109 19.27 10.24 13.76
N ILE A 110 18.12 10.89 13.50
CA ILE A 110 16.90 10.23 13.05
C ILE A 110 17.09 9.69 11.63
N ALA A 111 17.63 10.48 10.72
CA ALA A 111 17.91 10.06 9.36
C ALA A 111 18.84 8.84 9.31
N GLN A 112 19.92 8.86 10.12
CA GLN A 112 20.82 7.70 10.26
C GLN A 112 20.13 6.47 10.84
N ARG A 113 19.23 6.64 11.82
CA ARG A 113 18.43 5.52 12.38
C ARG A 113 17.49 4.94 11.33
N LEU A 114 16.83 5.78 10.53
CA LEU A 114 15.97 5.34 9.43
C LEU A 114 16.77 4.59 8.36
N SER A 115 18.03 4.99 8.13
CA SER A 115 18.89 4.32 7.15
C SER A 115 19.58 3.06 7.61
N SER A 116 19.76 2.88 8.91
CA SER A 116 20.36 1.68 9.49
C SER A 116 19.33 0.63 9.92
N SER A 117 18.07 1.04 10.09
CA SER A 117 16.98 0.16 10.47
C SER A 117 16.41 -0.54 9.25
N GLU A 118 16.87 -1.76 8.94
CA GLU A 118 16.06 -2.66 8.14
C GLU A 118 14.83 -3.08 8.96
N PRO A 119 13.60 -2.78 8.52
CA PRO A 119 12.43 -3.24 9.25
C PRO A 119 12.43 -4.77 9.25
N PRO A 120 12.13 -5.42 10.39
CA PRO A 120 12.16 -6.87 10.46
C PRO A 120 11.21 -7.43 9.40
N GLN A 121 11.72 -8.17 8.42
CA GLN A 121 10.93 -8.72 7.30
C GLN A 121 9.66 -9.42 7.79
N ARG A 122 9.77 -10.19 8.87
CA ARG A 122 8.64 -10.83 9.55
C ARG A 122 7.56 -9.84 9.98
N SER A 123 7.93 -8.73 10.61
CA SER A 123 6.97 -7.72 11.09
C SER A 123 6.22 -7.06 9.94
N THR A 124 6.91 -6.77 8.83
CA THR A 124 6.32 -6.22 7.61
C THR A 124 5.33 -7.20 6.98
N LEU A 125 5.71 -8.49 6.87
CA LEU A 125 4.81 -9.53 6.34
C LEU A 125 3.55 -9.69 7.20
N VAL A 126 3.70 -9.73 8.53
CA VAL A 126 2.56 -9.79 9.45
C VAL A 126 1.64 -8.58 9.26
N LEU A 127 2.20 -7.37 9.19
CA LEU A 127 1.45 -6.14 8.98
C LEU A 127 0.69 -6.15 7.65
N LEU A 128 1.35 -6.58 6.56
CA LEU A 128 0.74 -6.63 5.23
C LEU A 128 -0.40 -7.65 5.17
N LEU A 129 -0.23 -8.82 5.79
CA LEU A 129 -1.29 -9.81 5.87
C LEU A 129 -2.47 -9.31 6.71
N GLN A 130 -2.23 -8.69 7.87
CA GLN A 130 -3.28 -8.06 8.66
C GLN A 130 -4.05 -7.01 7.84
N HIS A 131 -3.32 -6.14 7.14
CA HIS A 131 -3.90 -5.12 6.28
C HIS A 131 -4.76 -5.73 5.17
N LEU A 132 -4.23 -6.75 4.48
CA LEU A 132 -4.93 -7.43 3.40
C LEU A 132 -6.26 -8.06 3.84
N TYR A 133 -6.23 -8.82 4.93
CA TYR A 133 -7.42 -9.47 5.46
C TYR A 133 -8.43 -8.45 6.00
N GLN A 134 -8.00 -7.38 6.67
CA GLN A 134 -8.92 -6.33 7.11
C GLN A 134 -9.52 -5.55 5.93
N ALA A 135 -8.73 -5.18 4.93
CA ALA A 135 -9.21 -4.44 3.77
C ALA A 135 -10.33 -5.19 3.03
N ASN A 136 -10.27 -6.52 3.00
CA ASN A 136 -11.23 -7.36 2.28
C ASN A 136 -12.44 -7.79 3.13
N PHE A 137 -12.25 -8.05 4.43
CA PHE A 137 -13.28 -8.64 5.28
C PHE A 137 -13.78 -7.72 6.41
N GLY A 138 -13.11 -6.60 6.64
CA GLY A 138 -13.44 -5.64 7.68
C GLY A 138 -13.54 -6.31 9.05
N THR A 139 -14.64 -6.05 9.76
CA THR A 139 -14.89 -6.58 11.11
C THR A 139 -15.24 -8.07 11.14
N ARG A 140 -15.30 -8.75 10.00
CA ARG A 140 -15.46 -10.21 9.90
C ARG A 140 -14.16 -10.96 10.16
N CYS A 141 -13.01 -10.27 10.13
CA CYS A 141 -11.71 -10.82 10.45
C CYS A 141 -11.32 -10.49 11.90
N ASP A 142 -11.00 -11.51 12.70
CA ASP A 142 -10.40 -11.33 14.03
C ASP A 142 -8.91 -11.01 13.86
N LEU A 143 -8.58 -9.72 13.79
CA LEU A 143 -7.21 -9.24 13.59
C LEU A 143 -6.25 -9.63 14.70
N ASP A 144 -6.70 -9.68 15.96
CA ASP A 144 -5.84 -9.99 17.11
C ASP A 144 -5.42 -11.46 17.05
N ARG A 145 -6.40 -12.35 16.77
CA ARG A 145 -6.14 -13.77 16.60
C ARG A 145 -5.31 -14.06 15.35
N LEU A 146 -5.58 -13.35 14.25
CA LEU A 146 -4.78 -13.43 13.03
C LEU A 146 -3.33 -13.04 13.33
N GLN A 147 -3.09 -11.92 14.02
CA GLN A 147 -1.75 -11.48 14.38
C GLN A 147 -1.00 -12.52 15.20
N HIS A 148 -1.65 -13.08 16.22
CA HIS A 148 -1.05 -14.07 17.09
C HIS A 148 -0.60 -15.31 16.30
N LEU A 149 -1.46 -15.83 15.41
CA LEU A 149 -1.14 -16.98 14.58
C LEU A 149 -0.04 -16.68 13.56
N LEU A 150 -0.10 -15.54 12.89
CA LEU A 150 0.95 -15.12 11.96
C LEU A 150 2.31 -14.99 12.66
N LYS A 151 2.36 -14.39 13.86
CA LYS A 151 3.62 -14.29 14.63
C LYS A 151 4.21 -15.64 15.00
N SER A 152 3.39 -16.68 15.16
CA SER A 152 3.83 -18.03 15.51
C SER A 152 4.39 -18.85 14.34
N LYS A 153 4.11 -18.47 13.08
CA LYS A 153 4.54 -19.22 11.88
C LYS A 153 6.01 -18.98 11.52
N PRO A 154 6.72 -19.96 10.92
CA PRO A 154 8.07 -19.73 10.38
C PRO A 154 8.06 -18.65 9.28
N LEU A 155 9.22 -18.02 9.05
CA LEU A 155 9.33 -16.89 8.12
C LEU A 155 9.06 -17.30 6.67
N GLU A 156 9.47 -18.53 6.32
CA GLU A 156 9.29 -19.15 5.01
C GLU A 156 7.80 -19.30 4.70
N GLU A 157 7.04 -19.87 5.62
CA GLU A 157 5.58 -20.02 5.48
C GLU A 157 4.88 -18.66 5.40
N LEU A 158 5.30 -17.66 6.20
CA LEU A 158 4.76 -16.30 6.10
C LEU A 158 5.03 -15.65 4.73
N SER A 159 6.22 -15.89 4.18
CA SER A 159 6.63 -15.34 2.89
C SER A 159 5.85 -15.99 1.75
N GLU A 160 5.65 -17.31 1.80
CA GLU A 160 4.82 -18.04 0.84
C GLU A 160 3.36 -17.61 0.91
N LEU A 161 2.81 -17.50 2.11
CA LEU A 161 1.43 -17.05 2.34
C LEU A 161 1.22 -15.64 1.78
N TYR A 162 2.14 -14.71 2.08
CA TYR A 162 2.08 -13.37 1.52
C TYR A 162 2.23 -13.37 0.00
N ALA A 163 3.14 -14.16 -0.57
CA ALA A 163 3.32 -14.25 -2.02
C ALA A 163 2.04 -14.73 -2.71
N SER A 164 1.41 -15.80 -2.22
CA SER A 164 0.13 -16.29 -2.75
C SER A 164 -1.00 -15.27 -2.63
N ALA A 165 -1.06 -14.55 -1.52
CA ALA A 165 -2.09 -13.54 -1.30
C ALA A 165 -1.88 -12.29 -2.17
N ALA A 166 -0.63 -11.87 -2.37
CA ALA A 166 -0.26 -10.80 -3.28
C ALA A 166 -0.57 -11.17 -4.74
N ASP A 167 -0.23 -12.39 -5.17
CA ASP A 167 -0.56 -12.89 -6.51
C ASP A 167 -2.08 -12.88 -6.75
N ALA A 168 -2.88 -13.27 -5.75
CA ALA A 168 -4.34 -13.22 -5.84
C ALA A 168 -4.87 -11.78 -6.00
N GLN A 169 -4.30 -10.78 -5.29
CA GLN A 169 -4.69 -9.38 -5.47
C GLN A 169 -4.34 -8.85 -6.86
N GLU A 170 -3.15 -9.16 -7.36
CA GLU A 170 -2.70 -8.74 -8.68
C GLU A 170 -3.56 -9.36 -9.79
N ALA A 171 -3.93 -10.64 -9.64
CA ALA A 171 -4.89 -11.31 -10.52
C ALA A 171 -6.28 -10.64 -10.50
N ALA A 172 -6.75 -10.19 -9.33
CA ALA A 172 -8.01 -9.46 -9.21
C ALA A 172 -7.96 -8.10 -9.93
N VAL A 173 -6.85 -7.37 -9.84
CA VAL A 173 -6.67 -6.09 -10.58
C VAL A 173 -6.72 -6.29 -12.10
N ALA A 174 -6.18 -7.39 -12.60
CA ALA A 174 -6.20 -7.73 -14.02
C ALA A 174 -7.61 -8.07 -14.57
N SER A 175 -8.59 -8.32 -13.69
CA SER A 175 -9.98 -8.58 -14.08
C SER A 175 -10.64 -7.33 -14.68
N SER A 176 -11.55 -7.54 -15.63
CA SER A 176 -12.38 -6.48 -16.23
C SER A 176 -13.57 -6.10 -15.35
N ASP A 177 -14.15 -7.06 -14.62
CA ASP A 177 -15.31 -6.86 -13.75
C ASP A 177 -14.87 -6.68 -12.28
N PRO A 178 -15.11 -5.50 -11.65
CA PRO A 178 -14.73 -5.23 -10.27
C PRO A 178 -15.43 -6.06 -9.21
N GLU A 179 -16.72 -6.37 -9.38
CA GLU A 179 -17.48 -7.11 -8.37
C GLU A 179 -17.02 -8.57 -8.34
N LEU A 180 -16.94 -9.18 -9.53
CA LEU A 180 -16.43 -10.54 -9.69
C LEU A 180 -14.96 -10.65 -9.28
N ALA A 181 -14.13 -9.63 -9.57
CA ALA A 181 -12.73 -9.59 -9.12
C ALA A 181 -12.63 -9.66 -7.60
N ARG A 182 -13.42 -8.83 -6.91
CA ARG A 182 -13.43 -8.75 -5.45
C ARG A 182 -13.94 -10.05 -4.83
N GLU A 183 -14.99 -10.66 -5.39
CA GLU A 183 -15.50 -11.94 -4.92
C GLU A 183 -14.46 -13.05 -5.06
N ARG A 184 -13.81 -13.16 -6.23
CA ARG A 184 -12.74 -14.13 -6.48
C ARG A 184 -11.56 -13.94 -5.54
N LEU A 185 -11.15 -12.70 -5.31
CA LEU A 185 -10.09 -12.37 -4.34
C LEU A 185 -10.48 -12.84 -2.93
N GLN A 186 -11.69 -12.53 -2.48
CA GLN A 186 -12.17 -12.95 -1.16
C GLN A 186 -12.20 -14.47 -1.01
N THR A 187 -12.60 -15.20 -2.04
CA THR A 187 -12.57 -16.67 -2.06
C THR A 187 -11.13 -17.18 -1.97
N ALA A 188 -10.22 -16.68 -2.82
CA ALA A 188 -8.81 -17.05 -2.78
C ALA A 188 -8.17 -16.78 -1.40
N LEU A 189 -8.47 -15.64 -0.77
CA LEU A 189 -7.96 -15.31 0.56
C LEU A 189 -8.51 -16.22 1.67
N ARG A 190 -9.75 -16.70 1.54
CA ARG A 190 -10.31 -17.73 2.45
C ARG A 190 -9.62 -19.07 2.26
N ASP A 191 -9.36 -19.47 1.02
CA ASP A 191 -8.67 -20.73 0.72
C ASP A 191 -7.22 -20.71 1.25
N ILE A 192 -6.50 -19.59 1.04
CA ILE A 192 -5.16 -19.37 1.59
C ILE A 192 -5.20 -19.39 3.12
N ALA A 193 -6.19 -18.74 3.75
CA ALA A 193 -6.35 -18.76 5.20
C ALA A 193 -6.62 -20.18 5.73
N GLY A 194 -7.48 -20.94 5.04
CA GLY A 194 -7.81 -22.32 5.39
C GLY A 194 -6.60 -23.24 5.31
N ALA A 195 -5.85 -23.18 4.20
CA ALA A 195 -4.62 -23.96 4.01
C ALA A 195 -3.57 -23.65 5.10
N ALA A 196 -3.49 -22.39 5.52
CA ALA A 196 -2.56 -21.95 6.56
C ALA A 196 -3.11 -22.10 8.00
N SER A 197 -4.28 -22.69 8.20
CA SER A 197 -4.93 -22.80 9.52
C SER A 197 -5.09 -21.45 10.26
N LEU A 198 -5.33 -20.37 9.50
CA LEU A 198 -5.63 -19.05 10.04
C LEU A 198 -7.07 -19.00 10.58
N PRO A 199 -7.45 -17.96 11.36
CA PRO A 199 -8.81 -17.85 11.89
C PRO A 199 -9.83 -17.87 10.75
N ALA A 200 -10.92 -18.62 10.94
CA ALA A 200 -12.04 -18.56 10.03
C ALA A 200 -12.56 -17.12 9.97
N ILE A 201 -12.70 -16.60 8.77
CA ILE A 201 -13.35 -15.31 8.53
C ILE A 201 -14.84 -15.51 8.82
N ALA A 202 -15.35 -14.83 9.83
CA ALA A 202 -16.72 -15.01 10.28
C ALA A 202 -17.72 -14.58 9.19
N GLY A 203 -18.86 -15.26 9.10
CA GLY A 203 -19.96 -14.84 8.23
C GLY A 203 -20.60 -13.52 8.69
N GLU A 204 -20.63 -13.30 10.00
CA GLU A 204 -21.22 -12.10 10.62
C GLU A 204 -20.15 -11.08 11.04
N ALA A 205 -20.51 -9.80 10.90
CA ALA A 205 -19.68 -8.69 11.36
C ALA A 205 -19.58 -8.71 12.88
N GLN A 206 -18.36 -8.74 13.44
CA GLN A 206 -18.18 -8.63 14.88
C GLN A 206 -18.39 -7.19 15.36
N PRO A 207 -18.79 -6.96 16.62
CA PRO A 207 -18.91 -5.62 17.20
C PRO A 207 -17.56 -4.89 17.40
N ARG A 208 -16.45 -5.45 16.91
CA ARG A 208 -15.12 -4.87 17.01
C ARG A 208 -14.95 -3.70 16.06
N LYS A 209 -14.13 -2.72 16.46
CA LYS A 209 -13.76 -1.59 15.61
C LYS A 209 -12.67 -2.00 14.63
N LEU A 210 -12.74 -1.47 13.42
CA LEU A 210 -11.64 -1.53 12.46
C LEU A 210 -10.41 -0.86 13.06
N GLN A 211 -9.24 -1.47 12.87
CA GLN A 211 -7.96 -0.96 13.37
C GLN A 211 -7.25 -0.20 12.24
N PRO A 212 -6.89 1.08 12.41
CA PRO A 212 -6.04 1.75 11.42
C PRO A 212 -4.65 1.09 11.43
N ILE A 213 -4.17 0.70 10.26
CA ILE A 213 -2.85 0.11 10.10
C ILE A 213 -1.94 1.19 9.49
N PRO A 214 -0.92 1.67 10.21
CA PRO A 214 -0.05 2.72 9.71
C PRO A 214 0.84 2.19 8.59
N LEU A 215 1.26 3.08 7.68
CA LEU A 215 2.33 2.77 6.74
C LEU A 215 3.63 2.57 7.53
N PRO A 216 4.37 1.47 7.29
CA PRO A 216 5.71 1.34 7.82
C PRO A 216 6.62 2.44 7.23
N PRO A 217 7.64 2.89 7.97
CA PRO A 217 8.58 3.87 7.44
C PRO A 217 9.28 3.31 6.20
N ALA A 218 9.32 4.09 5.13
CA ALA A 218 10.03 3.71 3.90
C ALA A 218 11.50 3.40 4.18
N ARG A 219 12.08 2.49 3.40
CA ARG A 219 13.51 2.22 3.46
C ARG A 219 14.27 3.45 2.92
N CYS A 220 14.92 4.16 3.83
CA CYS A 220 15.61 5.41 3.51
C CYS A 220 17.12 5.21 3.48
N TYR A 221 17.83 5.93 2.61
CA TYR A 221 19.29 5.99 2.65
C TYR A 221 19.75 7.43 2.83
N THR A 222 20.64 7.69 3.78
CA THR A 222 21.08 9.04 4.10
C THR A 222 22.48 9.27 3.56
N TYR A 223 22.64 10.30 2.74
CA TYR A 223 23.91 10.70 2.13
C TYR A 223 24.22 12.16 2.39
N SER A 224 25.51 12.46 2.52
CA SER A 224 25.97 13.86 2.58
C SER A 224 25.92 14.44 1.18
N TRP A 225 25.35 15.63 1.02
CA TRP A 225 25.36 16.35 -0.24
C TRP A 225 26.79 16.61 -0.76
N ASP A 226 27.75 16.77 0.17
CA ASP A 226 29.16 17.09 -0.13
C ASP A 226 29.99 15.89 -0.61
N GLN A 227 29.41 14.68 -0.67
CA GLN A 227 30.10 13.49 -1.16
C GLN A 227 29.81 13.26 -2.64
N ASP A 228 30.82 13.47 -3.49
CA ASP A 228 30.74 13.38 -4.95
C ASP A 228 30.80 11.93 -5.48
N ASN A 229 30.15 11.00 -4.76
CA ASN A 229 30.21 9.56 -5.02
C ASN A 229 28.90 9.03 -5.65
N PHE A 230 28.22 9.86 -6.45
CA PHE A 230 26.95 9.51 -7.11
C PHE A 230 27.04 8.28 -8.04
N GLY A 231 28.25 7.89 -8.45
CA GLY A 231 28.52 6.74 -9.33
C GLY A 231 28.68 5.38 -8.64
N GLU A 232 28.88 5.33 -7.31
CA GLU A 232 29.17 4.08 -6.55
C GLU A 232 28.02 3.71 -5.61
N TRP A 233 26.79 3.93 -6.05
CA TRP A 233 25.62 3.73 -5.19
C TRP A 233 25.25 2.24 -5.09
N PRO A 234 25.21 1.64 -3.88
CA PRO A 234 24.97 0.20 -3.69
C PRO A 234 23.65 -0.32 -4.29
N TRP A 235 22.64 0.54 -4.49
CA TRP A 235 21.37 0.16 -5.10
C TRP A 235 21.36 0.18 -6.65
N LEU A 236 22.41 0.72 -7.28
CA LEU A 236 22.66 0.54 -8.72
C LEU A 236 23.31 -0.82 -9.01
N SER A 237 24.12 -1.34 -8.08
CA SER A 237 24.82 -2.63 -8.21
C SER A 237 24.05 -3.83 -7.61
N SER A 238 22.98 -3.60 -6.85
CA SER A 238 22.16 -4.66 -6.23
C SER A 238 20.86 -4.97 -7.01
N ARG A 239 20.75 -4.52 -8.26
CA ARG A 239 19.68 -5.01 -9.15
C ARG A 239 20.13 -6.33 -9.77
N PRO A 240 19.40 -7.45 -9.60
CA PRO A 240 19.63 -8.65 -10.41
C PRO A 240 19.36 -8.37 -11.89
#